data_AF-A0A2A2QRY0-F1
#
_entry.id   AF-A0A2A2QRY0-F1
#
_cell.length_a   1.000
_cell.length_b   1.000
_cell.length_c   1.000
_cell.angle_alpha   90.00
_cell.angle_beta   90.00
_cell.angle_gamma   90.00
#
_symmetry.space_group_name_H-M   'P 1'
#
loop_
_entity.id
_entity.type
_entity.pdbx_description
1 polymer ?
#
loop_
_entity_poly.entity_id
_entity_poly.type
_entity_poly.pdbx_seq_one_letter_code
_entity_poly.pdbx_strand_id
1 'polypeptide(L)'
;MLRGRREVVTAQERRAVPELVAYWFVDGERVVATHEGRIWRDAWNRLTRGRPDRWAYVSVQTGPMDGEAAARTRMRAVLAGTLPAFQKPLPEW
;
A
#
# COMPACT_ATOMS: atom_id res chain seq x y z
N MET A 1 -3.89 -3.01 6.83
CA MET A 1 -5.07 -3.03 5.92
C MET A 1 -6.10 -2.09 6.51
N LEU A 2 -6.54 -1.11 5.74
CA LEU A 2 -7.67 -0.27 6.12
C LEU A 2 -8.92 -0.77 5.39
N ARG A 3 -10.05 -0.80 6.09
CA ARG A 3 -11.36 -1.06 5.48
C ARG A 3 -11.92 0.27 5.00
N GLY A 4 -12.12 0.41 3.70
CA GLY A 4 -12.70 1.58 3.07
C GLY A 4 -14.14 1.31 2.60
N ARG A 5 -14.98 2.34 2.61
CA ARG A 5 -16.22 2.36 1.82
C ARG A 5 -15.98 3.26 0.63
N ARG A 6 -16.13 2.73 -0.59
CA ARG A 6 -16.11 3.54 -1.80
C ARG A 6 -17.52 3.75 -2.32
N GLU A 7 -17.90 4.98 -2.55
CA GLU A 7 -19.10 5.29 -3.33
C GLU A 7 -18.74 5.18 -4.80
N VAL A 8 -19.29 4.18 -5.48
CA VAL A 8 -19.20 4.10 -6.94
C VAL A 8 -20.47 4.73 -7.50
N VAL A 9 -20.32 5.81 -8.27
CA VAL A 9 -21.41 6.39 -9.06
C VAL A 9 -21.50 5.60 -10.35
N THR A 10 -22.38 4.62 -10.39
CA THR A 10 -22.85 4.01 -11.66
C THR A 10 -24.04 4.81 -12.19
N ALA A 11 -24.26 4.79 -13.50
CA ALA A 11 -25.27 5.61 -14.22
C ALA A 11 -26.73 5.51 -13.72
N GLN A 12 -27.02 4.65 -12.74
CA GLN A 12 -28.35 4.48 -12.15
C GLN A 12 -28.41 4.64 -10.62
N GLU A 13 -27.30 4.60 -9.86
CA GLU A 13 -27.37 4.74 -8.39
C GLU A 13 -25.99 4.90 -7.73
N ARG A 14 -25.92 5.68 -6.64
CA ARG A 14 -24.76 5.78 -5.74
C ARG A 14 -24.78 4.59 -4.78
N ARG A 15 -23.90 3.60 -4.99
CA ARG A 15 -23.78 2.45 -4.09
C ARG A 15 -22.44 2.48 -3.37
N ALA A 16 -22.48 2.47 -2.04
CA ALA A 16 -21.29 2.26 -1.22
C ALA A 16 -20.85 0.79 -1.35
N VAL A 17 -19.79 0.54 -2.10
CA VAL A 17 -19.20 -0.78 -2.29
C VAL A 17 -18.11 -0.97 -1.24
N PRO A 18 -18.10 -2.11 -0.51
CA PRO A 18 -16.98 -2.43 0.38
C PRO A 18 -15.67 -2.46 -0.42
N GLU A 19 -14.58 -1.97 0.15
CA GLU A 19 -13.27 -1.99 -0.51
C GLU A 19 -12.19 -2.43 0.48
N LEU A 20 -11.32 -3.32 0.01
CA LEU A 20 -10.12 -3.72 0.72
C LEU A 20 -8.94 -2.88 0.20
N VAL A 21 -8.33 -2.09 1.08
CA VAL A 21 -7.20 -1.21 0.74
C VAL A 21 -5.98 -1.56 1.58
N ALA A 22 -4.83 -1.67 0.92
CA ALA A 22 -3.52 -1.72 1.55
C ALA A 22 -2.64 -0.59 1.00
N TYR A 23 -1.92 0.08 1.90
CA TYR A 23 -0.95 1.10 1.53
C TYR A 23 0.30 1.00 2.40
N TRP A 24 1.43 1.41 1.84
CA TRP A 24 2.72 1.51 2.51
C TRP A 24 3.67 2.41 1.71
N PHE A 25 4.86 2.62 2.27
CA PHE A 25 5.91 3.46 1.70
C PHE A 25 7.16 2.61 1.44
N VAL A 26 7.84 2.86 0.32
CA VAL A 26 9.05 2.15 -0.07
C VAL A 26 10.16 3.17 -0.36
N ASP A 27 11.35 2.96 0.17
CA ASP A 27 12.58 3.65 -0.23
C ASP A 27 13.56 2.63 -0.87
N GLY A 28 14.79 3.06 -1.21
CA GLY A 28 15.80 2.18 -1.85
C GLY A 28 16.35 1.04 -0.97
N GLU A 29 16.13 1.09 0.33
CA GLU A 29 16.62 0.17 1.36
C GLU A 29 15.50 -0.51 2.16
N ARG A 30 14.32 0.10 2.32
CA ARG A 30 13.31 -0.28 3.30
C ARG A 30 11.87 -0.06 2.86
N VAL A 31 10.98 -0.75 3.58
CA VAL A 31 9.53 -0.67 3.46
C VAL A 31 8.96 -0.25 4.82
N VAL A 32 8.02 0.70 4.81
CA VAL A 32 7.42 1.26 6.02
C VAL A 32 5.90 1.28 5.88
N ALA A 33 5.20 0.73 6.86
CA ALA A 33 3.73 0.61 6.82
C ALA A 33 2.99 1.90 7.27
N THR A 34 3.65 2.81 7.99
CA THR A 34 3.00 3.97 8.61
C THR A 34 3.59 5.29 8.16
N HIS A 35 2.74 6.32 8.12
CA HIS A 35 3.15 7.68 7.73
C HIS A 35 4.13 8.29 8.75
N GLU A 36 3.90 8.06 10.05
CA GLU A 36 4.81 8.48 11.12
C GLU A 36 6.18 7.82 11.01
N GLY A 37 6.21 6.52 10.70
CA GLY A 37 7.46 5.80 10.47
C GLY A 37 8.27 6.37 9.31
N ARG A 38 7.60 6.85 8.26
CA ARG A 38 8.24 7.57 7.15
C ARG A 38 8.84 8.90 7.63
N ILE A 39 8.07 9.72 8.35
CA ILE A 39 8.52 11.04 8.83
C ILE A 39 9.73 10.89 9.75
N TRP A 40 9.69 9.94 10.70
CA TRP A 40 10.81 9.77 11.62
C TRP A 40 12.10 9.36 10.91
N ARG A 41 11.99 8.51 9.88
CA ARG A 41 13.13 8.10 9.07
C ARG A 41 13.67 9.23 8.21
N ASP A 42 12.80 9.99 7.57
CA ASP A 42 13.21 11.17 6.81
C ASP A 42 14.00 12.14 7.69
N ALA A 43 13.52 12.41 8.91
CA ALA A 43 14.22 13.26 9.86
C ALA A 43 15.58 12.67 10.27
N TRP A 44 15.63 11.37 10.60
CA TRP A 44 16.86 10.70 10.99
C TRP A 44 17.92 10.68 9.87
N ASN A 45 17.51 10.32 8.64
CA ASN A 45 18.42 10.27 7.50
C ASN A 45 18.89 11.67 7.09
N ARG A 46 18.06 12.70 7.28
CA ARG A 46 18.49 14.09 7.09
C ARG A 46 19.54 14.52 8.11
N LEU A 47 19.38 14.12 9.37
CA LEU A 47 20.33 14.43 10.45
C LEU A 47 21.65 13.65 10.32
N THR A 48 21.58 12.38 9.94
CA THR A 48 22.77 11.48 9.94
C THR A 48 23.48 11.39 8.60
N ARG A 49 22.74 11.46 7.48
CA ARG A 49 23.27 11.26 6.11
C ARG A 49 23.22 12.54 5.27
N GLY A 50 22.64 13.64 5.78
CA GLY A 50 22.57 14.92 5.09
C GLY A 50 21.74 14.90 3.80
N ARG A 51 20.94 13.86 3.55
CA ARG A 51 20.20 13.66 2.29
C ARG A 51 18.73 13.34 2.59
N PRO A 52 17.77 13.93 1.85
CA PRO A 52 16.36 13.53 1.90
C PRO A 52 16.15 12.19 1.15
N ASP A 53 15.34 11.30 1.73
CA ASP A 53 14.98 10.05 1.06
C ASP A 53 13.94 10.30 -0.05
N ARG A 54 13.96 9.43 -1.06
CA ARG A 54 12.94 9.38 -2.10
C ARG A 54 12.00 8.23 -1.78
N TRP A 55 10.76 8.57 -1.45
CA TRP A 55 9.73 7.60 -1.08
C TRP A 55 8.77 7.36 -2.24
N ALA A 56 8.48 6.10 -2.53
CA ALA A 56 7.34 5.69 -3.33
C ALA A 56 6.15 5.38 -2.41
N TYR A 57 4.99 5.96 -2.71
CA TYR A 57 3.74 5.61 -2.06
C TYR A 57 3.05 4.51 -2.84
N VAL A 58 2.86 3.35 -2.21
CA VAL A 58 2.23 2.20 -2.85
C VAL A 58 0.84 2.03 -2.25
N SER A 59 -0.17 1.96 -3.10
CA SER A 59 -1.53 1.63 -2.72
C SER A 59 -2.10 0.57 -3.65
N VAL A 60 -2.81 -0.39 -3.07
CA VAL A 60 -3.53 -1.42 -3.80
C VAL A 60 -4.92 -1.54 -3.19
N GLN A 61 -5.91 -1.67 -4.05
CA GLN A 61 -7.29 -1.65 -3.66
C GLN A 61 -8.09 -2.63 -4.53
N THR A 62 -9.06 -3.30 -3.94
CA THR A 62 -9.97 -4.17 -4.69
C THR A 62 -11.33 -4.24 -4.01
N GLY A 63 -12.38 -4.44 -4.82
CA GLY A 63 -13.71 -4.73 -4.32
C GLY A 63 -13.83 -6.21 -3.92
N PRO A 64 -14.43 -6.55 -2.76
CA PRO A 64 -14.73 -7.91 -2.34
C PRO A 64 -16.07 -8.37 -2.92
N MET A 65 -16.23 -8.29 -4.24
CA MET A 65 -17.47 -8.68 -4.94
C MET A 65 -17.85 -10.15 -4.70
N ASP A 66 -16.86 -11.00 -4.47
CA ASP A 66 -16.92 -12.44 -4.24
C ASP A 66 -16.41 -12.81 -2.83
N GLY A 67 -16.41 -11.85 -1.89
CA GLY A 67 -15.96 -12.03 -0.52
C GLY A 67 -14.52 -11.56 -0.26
N GLU A 68 -14.23 -11.25 1.01
CA GLU A 68 -12.94 -10.65 1.41
C GLU A 68 -11.75 -11.58 1.14
N ALA A 69 -11.92 -12.90 1.34
CA ALA A 69 -10.85 -13.87 1.13
C ALA A 69 -10.42 -13.94 -0.35
N ALA A 70 -11.37 -13.97 -1.28
CA ALA A 70 -11.10 -13.99 -2.71
C ALA A 70 -10.47 -12.67 -3.19
N ALA A 71 -10.97 -11.53 -2.69
CA ALA A 71 -10.34 -10.22 -2.88
C ALA A 71 -8.87 -10.19 -2.39
N ARG A 72 -8.61 -10.73 -1.20
CA ARG A 72 -7.25 -10.81 -0.64
C ARG A 72 -6.34 -11.70 -1.49
N THR A 73 -6.84 -12.82 -2.00
CA THR A 73 -6.09 -13.69 -2.91
C THR A 73 -5.73 -12.97 -4.21
N ARG A 74 -6.66 -12.24 -4.82
CA ARG A 74 -6.38 -11.42 -6.01
C ARG A 74 -5.33 -10.36 -5.74
N MET A 75 -5.47 -9.62 -4.64
CA MET A 75 -4.47 -8.63 -4.23
C MET A 75 -3.10 -9.28 -4.08
N ARG A 76 -3.02 -10.44 -3.41
CA ARG A 76 -1.75 -11.16 -3.22
C ARG A 76 -1.13 -11.58 -4.56
N ALA A 77 -1.93 -12.06 -5.51
CA ALA A 77 -1.45 -12.45 -6.83
C ALA A 77 -0.86 -11.27 -7.60
N VAL A 78 -1.55 -10.11 -7.60
CA VAL A 78 -1.04 -8.88 -8.22
C VAL A 78 0.26 -8.43 -7.54
N LEU A 79 0.31 -8.43 -6.21
CA LEU A 79 1.49 -8.00 -5.47
C LEU A 79 2.69 -8.93 -5.71
N ALA A 80 2.48 -10.24 -5.75
CA ALA A 80 3.55 -11.19 -6.04
C ALA A 80 4.22 -10.95 -7.40
N GLY A 81 3.44 -10.57 -8.42
CA GLY A 81 3.97 -10.26 -9.76
C GLY A 81 4.59 -8.86 -9.90
N THR A 82 4.18 -7.89 -9.07
CA THR A 82 4.55 -6.48 -9.25
C THR A 82 5.61 -5.98 -8.27
N LEU A 83 5.61 -6.48 -7.03
CA LEU A 83 6.54 -6.02 -5.98
C LEU A 83 8.02 -6.10 -6.40
N PRO A 84 8.51 -7.18 -7.03
CA PRO A 84 9.93 -7.29 -7.37
C PRO A 84 10.44 -6.19 -8.32
N ALA A 85 9.55 -5.52 -9.06
CA ALA A 85 9.92 -4.48 -10.01
C ALA A 85 10.33 -3.15 -9.34
N PHE A 86 9.87 -2.87 -8.12
CA PHE A 86 10.11 -1.59 -7.45
C PHE A 86 10.41 -1.71 -5.95
N GLN A 87 10.27 -2.89 -5.36
CA GLN A 87 10.51 -3.14 -3.95
C GLN A 87 11.44 -4.35 -3.79
N LYS A 88 12.53 -4.18 -3.04
CA LYS A 88 13.37 -5.32 -2.65
C LYS A 88 12.58 -6.29 -1.76
N PRO A 89 12.84 -7.61 -1.81
CA PRO A 89 12.20 -8.57 -0.94
C PRO A 89 12.31 -8.12 0.52
N LEU A 90 11.21 -8.21 1.25
CA LEU A 90 11.25 -8.00 2.70
C LEU A 90 12.11 -9.10 3.31
N PRO A 91 12.96 -8.79 4.30
CA PRO A 91 13.68 -9.83 5.03
C PRO A 91 12.67 -10.79 5.68
N GLU A 92 12.90 -12.09 5.49
CA GLU A 92 12.20 -13.14 6.22
C GLU A 92 12.61 -13.02 7.70
N TRP A 93 11.63 -12.87 8.59
CA TRP A 93 11.84 -12.80 10.03
C TRP A 93 11.43 -14.12 10.67
#